data_AF-A0A125W5G0-F1
#
_entry.id   AF-A0A125W5G0-F1
#
_cell.length_a   1.000
_cell.length_b   1.000
_cell.length_c   1.000
_cell.angle_alpha   90.00
_cell.angle_beta   90.00
_cell.angle_gamma   90.00
#
_symmetry.space_group_name_H-M   'P 1'
#
loop_
_entity.id
_entity.type
_entity.pdbx_description
1 polymer ?
#
loop_
_entity_poly.entity_id
_entity_poly.type
_entity_poly.pdbx_seq_one_letter_code
_entity_poly.pdbx_strand_id
1 'polypeptide(L)'
;MNIQKALIELTIDESVTCKQLADFYDTFHTDKEFTDAVDFLSRSIHVDMAQIKEELRNSEDKGSLGVLEYIQKHYSSAMLSMNLLPQEKRRFIH
;
A
#
# COMPACT_ATOMS: atom_id res chain seq x y z
N MET A 1 10.55 -12.25 9.74
CA MET A 1 10.41 -12.04 8.28
C MET A 1 11.62 -11.24 7.83
N ASN A 2 12.20 -11.50 6.66
CA ASN A 2 13.20 -10.60 6.07
C ASN A 2 12.57 -9.84 4.89
N ILE A 3 13.15 -8.69 4.53
CA ILE A 3 12.58 -7.79 3.52
C ILE A 3 12.50 -8.45 2.14
N GLN A 4 13.51 -9.25 1.77
CA GLN A 4 13.55 -9.96 0.48
C GLN A 4 12.39 -10.94 0.32
N LYS A 5 12.06 -11.70 1.36
CA LYS A 5 10.92 -12.63 1.32
C LYS A 5 9.60 -11.87 1.22
N ALA A 6 9.44 -10.80 2.01
CA ALA A 6 8.23 -9.97 1.98
C ALA A 6 8.03 -9.31 0.60
N LEU A 7 9.11 -8.85 -0.03
CA LEU A 7 9.08 -8.32 -1.40
C LEU A 7 8.58 -9.36 -2.40
N ILE A 8 9.13 -10.57 -2.36
CA ILE A 8 8.71 -11.65 -3.27
C ILE A 8 7.22 -11.92 -3.08
N GLU A 9 6.76 -12.05 -1.84
CA GLU A 9 5.34 -12.29 -1.52
C GLU A 9 4.44 -11.16 -2.08
N LEU A 10 4.82 -9.89 -1.93
CA LEU A 10 4.06 -8.76 -2.46
C LEU A 10 4.02 -8.69 -3.99
N THR A 11 5.08 -9.13 -4.67
CA THR A 11 5.17 -9.01 -6.13
C THR A 11 4.52 -10.16 -6.91
N ILE A 12 4.26 -11.30 -6.27
CA ILE A 12 3.55 -12.43 -6.91
C ILE A 12 2.12 -12.07 -7.26
N ASP A 13 1.45 -11.28 -6.41
CA ASP A 13 0.01 -11.00 -6.54
C ASP A 13 -0.31 -9.91 -7.59
N GLU A 14 0.71 -9.33 -8.25
CA GLU A 14 0.67 -8.20 -9.23
C GLU A 14 -0.01 -6.90 -8.74
N SER A 15 -0.80 -7.02 -7.68
CA SER A 15 -1.58 -6.01 -6.98
C SER A 15 -1.50 -6.26 -5.48
N VAL A 16 -1.44 -5.19 -4.70
CA VAL A 16 -1.32 -5.26 -3.24
C VAL A 16 -2.40 -4.43 -2.57
N THR A 17 -2.87 -4.94 -1.44
CA THR A 17 -3.81 -4.24 -0.56
C THR A 17 -3.11 -3.13 0.23
N CYS A 18 -3.87 -2.12 0.67
CA CYS A 18 -3.32 -1.11 1.59
C CYS A 18 -2.85 -1.75 2.90
N LYS A 19 -3.50 -2.83 3.34
CA LYS A 19 -3.08 -3.58 4.54
C LYS A 19 -1.68 -4.17 4.36
N GLN A 20 -1.44 -4.87 3.26
CA GLN A 20 -0.12 -5.43 2.94
C GLN A 20 0.97 -4.34 2.85
N LEU A 21 0.66 -3.19 2.26
CA LEU A 21 1.59 -2.05 2.21
C LEU A 21 1.86 -1.41 3.56
N ALA A 22 0.85 -1.32 4.43
CA ALA A 22 1.01 -0.85 5.81
C ALA A 22 1.89 -1.81 6.60
N ASP A 23 1.57 -3.11 6.58
CA ASP A 23 2.32 -4.15 7.28
C ASP A 23 3.79 -4.18 6.80
N PHE A 24 4.03 -4.01 5.50
CA PHE A 24 5.37 -3.90 4.93
C PHE A 24 6.12 -2.66 5.46
N TYR A 25 5.48 -1.49 5.46
CA TYR A 25 6.08 -0.25 5.98
C TYR A 25 6.46 -0.40 7.45
N ASP A 26 5.50 -0.80 8.28
CA ASP A 26 5.67 -0.88 9.74
C ASP A 26 6.79 -1.84 10.11
N THR A 27 6.93 -2.93 9.35
CA THR A 27 7.96 -3.94 9.58
C THR A 27 9.36 -3.48 9.12
N PHE A 28 9.46 -2.80 7.97
CA PHE A 28 10.74 -2.63 7.28
C PHE A 28 11.21 -1.18 7.09
N HIS A 29 10.44 -0.15 7.44
CA HIS A 29 10.83 1.26 7.15
C HIS A 29 12.16 1.71 7.79
N THR A 30 12.65 0.99 8.81
CA THR A 30 13.95 1.25 9.45
C THR A 30 15.08 0.37 8.90
N ASP A 31 14.78 -0.59 8.03
CA ASP A 31 15.75 -1.47 7.41
C ASP A 31 16.60 -0.68 6.39
N LYS A 32 17.90 -0.98 6.33
CA LYS A 32 18.84 -0.35 5.40
C LYS A 32 18.46 -0.59 3.93
N GLU A 33 17.83 -1.72 3.62
CA GLU A 33 17.45 -2.15 2.26
C GLU A 33 16.05 -1.64 1.87
N PHE A 34 15.38 -0.90 2.77
CA PHE A 34 14.01 -0.46 2.56
C PHE A 34 13.83 0.43 1.32
N THR A 35 14.76 1.35 1.09
CA THR A 35 14.70 2.26 -0.07
C THR A 35 14.75 1.48 -1.39
N ASP A 36 15.65 0.49 -1.48
CA ASP A 36 15.77 -0.35 -2.67
C ASP A 36 14.52 -1.21 -2.88
N ALA A 37 13.95 -1.70 -1.77
CA ALA A 37 12.70 -2.46 -1.76
C ALA A 37 11.52 -1.62 -2.29
N VAL A 38 11.40 -0.36 -1.86
CA VAL A 38 10.36 0.56 -2.34
C VAL A 38 10.53 0.88 -3.82
N ASP A 39 11.77 1.12 -4.30
CA ASP A 39 12.01 1.35 -5.73
C ASP A 39 11.64 0.13 -6.56
N PHE A 40 11.95 -1.09 -6.09
CA PHE A 40 11.53 -2.32 -6.74
C PHE A 40 10.00 -2.45 -6.79
N LEU A 41 9.32 -2.30 -5.64
CA LEU A 41 7.86 -2.35 -5.57
C LEU A 41 7.21 -1.36 -6.55
N SER A 42 7.74 -0.14 -6.65
CA SER A 42 7.22 0.89 -7.57
C SER A 42 7.15 0.44 -9.03
N ARG A 43 7.98 -0.53 -9.43
CA ARG A 43 8.07 -1.04 -10.80
C ARG A 43 7.21 -2.29 -11.03
N SER A 44 6.77 -2.95 -9.96
CA SER A 44 6.28 -4.32 -10.00
C SER A 44 4.86 -4.50 -9.46
N ILE A 45 4.34 -3.58 -8.65
CA ILE A 45 3.02 -3.75 -8.02
C ILE A 45 2.08 -2.59 -8.31
N HIS A 46 0.79 -2.90 -8.35
CA HIS A 46 -0.31 -1.94 -8.37
C HIS A 46 -1.01 -1.90 -7.02
N VAL A 47 -1.59 -0.78 -6.61
CA VAL A 47 -2.41 -0.74 -5.40
C VAL A 47 -3.85 -1.10 -5.76
N ASP A 48 -4.40 -2.13 -5.12
CA ASP A 48 -5.78 -2.54 -5.32
C ASP A 48 -6.74 -1.58 -4.60
N MET A 49 -7.44 -0.74 -5.38
CA MET A 49 -8.44 0.19 -4.83
C MET A 49 -9.82 -0.43 -4.68
N ALA A 50 -10.08 -1.61 -5.26
CA ALA A 50 -11.35 -2.28 -5.09
C ALA A 50 -11.55 -2.66 -3.61
N GLN A 51 -10.50 -3.16 -2.96
CA GLN A 51 -10.46 -3.44 -1.53
C GLN A 51 -10.92 -2.22 -0.71
N ILE A 52 -10.29 -1.05 -0.88
CA ILE A 52 -10.61 0.14 -0.09
C ILE A 52 -12.01 0.67 -0.41
N LYS A 53 -12.44 0.61 -1.67
CA LYS A 53 -13.79 1.05 -2.05
C LYS A 53 -14.86 0.19 -1.38
N GLU A 54 -14.62 -1.12 -1.28
CA GLU A 54 -15.51 -2.04 -0.59
C GLU A 54 -15.53 -1.78 0.93
N GLU A 55 -14.36 -1.64 1.55
CA GLU A 55 -14.25 -1.31 2.98
C GLU A 55 -14.94 0.01 3.32
N LEU A 56 -14.66 1.08 2.57
CA LEU A 56 -15.30 2.39 2.76
C LEU A 56 -16.82 2.29 2.60
N ARG A 57 -17.31 1.54 1.60
CA ARG A 57 -18.75 1.34 1.35
C ARG A 57 -19.47 0.65 2.52
N ASN A 58 -18.75 -0.15 3.30
CA ASN A 58 -19.26 -0.91 4.43
C ASN A 58 -18.93 -0.27 5.79
N SER A 59 -18.09 0.78 5.81
CA SER A 59 -17.69 1.49 7.02
C SER A 59 -18.72 2.52 7.49
N GLU A 60 -18.60 2.93 8.76
CA GLU A 60 -19.36 4.06 9.33
C GLU A 60 -19.01 5.41 8.67
N ASP A 61 -17.83 5.49 8.06
CA ASP A 61 -17.33 6.68 7.38
C ASP A 61 -17.92 6.86 5.96
N LYS A 62 -18.77 5.93 5.51
CA LYS A 62 -19.39 5.95 4.18
C LYS A 62 -20.14 7.26 3.92
N GLY A 63 -19.80 7.92 2.82
CA GLY A 63 -20.42 9.18 2.42
C GLY A 63 -19.94 10.40 3.20
N SER A 64 -19.18 10.18 4.28
CA SER A 64 -18.52 11.24 5.06
C SER A 64 -17.05 11.41 4.66
N LEU A 65 -16.36 10.32 4.27
CA LEU A 65 -14.99 10.33 3.79
C LEU A 65 -14.88 9.91 2.32
N GLY A 66 -13.96 10.54 1.60
CA GLY A 66 -13.43 10.04 0.33
C GLY A 66 -12.43 8.90 0.53
N VAL A 67 -12.07 8.20 -0.55
CA VAL A 67 -11.15 7.05 -0.52
C VAL A 67 -9.79 7.40 0.09
N LEU A 68 -9.19 8.53 -0.30
CA LEU A 68 -7.89 8.95 0.23
C LEU A 68 -7.95 9.32 1.72
N GLU A 69 -9.04 9.95 2.16
CA GLU A 69 -9.24 10.32 3.57
C GLU A 69 -9.46 9.06 4.43
N TYR A 70 -10.18 8.07 3.89
CA TYR A 70 -10.32 6.77 4.54
C TYR A 70 -8.98 6.07 4.70
N ILE A 71 -8.16 6.01 3.65
CA ILE A 71 -6.80 5.43 3.73
C ILE A 71 -5.95 6.20 4.73
N GLN A 72 -5.99 7.53 4.72
CA GLN A 72 -5.21 8.33 5.67
C GLN A 72 -5.61 8.07 7.12
N LYS A 73 -6.91 7.88 7.37
CA LYS A 73 -7.45 7.61 8.71
C LYS A 73 -7.17 6.19 9.20
N HIS A 74 -7.31 5.19 8.33
CA HIS A 74 -7.31 3.77 8.72
C HIS A 74 -6.04 3.00 8.31
N TYR A 75 -5.27 3.52 7.34
CA TYR A 75 -4.05 2.92 6.81
C TYR A 75 -2.94 3.97 6.64
N SER A 76 -2.65 4.72 7.70
CA SER A 76 -1.63 5.79 7.66
C SER A 76 -0.27 5.30 7.18
N SER A 77 0.16 4.11 7.58
CA SER A 77 1.42 3.51 7.14
C SER A 77 1.42 3.12 5.66
N ALA A 78 0.27 2.68 5.12
CA ALA A 78 0.12 2.47 3.68
C ALA A 78 0.23 3.79 2.92
N MET A 79 -0.36 4.87 3.46
CA MET A 79 -0.24 6.22 2.89
C MET A 79 1.23 6.67 2.87
N LEU A 80 1.98 6.40 3.94
CA LEU A 80 3.42 6.67 3.99
C LEU A 80 4.18 5.87 2.91
N SER A 81 3.96 4.56 2.82
CA SER A 81 4.51 3.71 1.74
C SER A 81 4.20 4.25 0.34
N MET A 82 2.93 4.56 0.07
CA MET A 82 2.50 5.07 -1.24
C MET A 82 3.13 6.43 -1.55
N ASN A 83 3.33 7.27 -0.54
CA ASN A 83 3.98 8.56 -0.72
C ASN A 83 5.46 8.44 -1.13
N LEU A 84 6.10 7.30 -0.84
CA LEU A 84 7.45 7.00 -1.32
C LEU A 84 7.47 6.47 -2.77
N LEU A 85 6.34 5.96 -3.27
CA LEU A 85 6.22 5.57 -4.67
C LEU A 85 6.10 6.81 -5.57
N PRO A 86 6.78 6.86 -6.73
CA PRO A 86 6.60 7.94 -7.71
C PRO A 86 5.13 8.11 -8.10
N GLN A 87 4.64 9.35 -8.19
CA GLN A 87 3.21 9.63 -8.41
C GLN A 87 2.66 8.98 -9.69
N GLU A 88 3.46 8.94 -10.75
CA GLU A 88 3.16 8.27 -12.03
C GLU A 88 3.11 6.73 -11.95
N LYS A 89 3.67 6.18 -10.89
CA LYS A 89 3.72 4.74 -10.59
C LYS A 89 2.76 4.31 -9.49
N ARG A 90 2.07 5.25 -8.83
CA ARG A 90 0.91 4.98 -7.97
C ARG A 90 -0.29 4.61 -8.85
N ARG A 91 -0.14 3.51 -9.59
CA ARG A 91 -1.19 3.02 -10.48
C ARG A 91 -2.15 2.20 -9.63
N PHE A 92 -3.35 2.74 -9.53
CA PHE A 92 -4.46 2.10 -8.86
C PHE A 92 -5.24 1.29 -9.88
N ILE A 93 -5.48 0.01 -9.59
CA ILE A 93 -6.31 -0.85 -10.43
C ILE A 93 -7.65 -1.15 -9.75
N HIS A 94 -8.62 -1.64 -10.53
CA HIS A 94 -9.97 -2.02 -10.12
C HIS A 94 -10.22 -3.50 -10.33
#